data_AF-U1J965-F1
#
_entry.id   AF-U1J965-F1
#
_cell.length_a   1.000
_cell.length_b   1.000
_cell.length_c   1.000
_cell.angle_alpha   90.00
_cell.angle_beta   90.00
_cell.angle_gamma   90.00
#
_symmetry.space_group_name_H-M   'P 1'
#
loop_
_entity.id
_entity.type
_entity.pdbx_description
1 polymer ?
#
loop_
_entity_poly.entity_id
_entity_poly.type
_entity_poly.pdbx_seq_one_letter_code
_entity_poly.pdbx_strand_id
1 'polypeptide(L)'
;MYRKSSVLLVLGFMVVSLYFLAPVQGKQSFKAGVIAQELHLNHQITQLGVFSSCKVVNAIKQDLHRSACMLYSKSDNTWQLDSFGAICEVHCTDVSHMSEIDSLVIFNRINTVE
;
A
#
# COMPACT_ATOMS: atom_id res chain seq x y z
N MET A 1 41.18 62.24 -23.52
CA MET A 1 41.35 60.86 -23.02
C MET A 1 40.77 60.61 -21.61
N TYR A 2 39.90 61.47 -21.05
CA TYR A 2 39.40 61.29 -19.65
C TYR A 2 38.04 60.58 -19.51
N ARG A 3 37.25 60.49 -20.59
CA ARG A 3 35.86 59.98 -20.53
C ARG A 3 35.76 58.46 -20.30
N LYS A 4 36.75 57.69 -20.81
CA LYS A 4 36.80 56.22 -20.66
C LYS A 4 37.15 55.78 -19.24
N SER A 5 37.95 56.58 -18.52
CA SER A 5 38.40 56.28 -17.16
C SER A 5 37.25 56.36 -16.14
N SER A 6 36.30 57.29 -16.32
CA SER A 6 35.15 57.44 -15.44
C SER A 6 34.16 56.29 -15.55
N VAL A 7 33.96 55.74 -16.75
CA VAL A 7 33.01 54.63 -16.99
C VAL A 7 33.53 53.34 -16.36
N LEU A 8 34.84 53.08 -16.43
CA LEU A 8 35.48 51.94 -15.77
C LEU A 8 35.37 52.02 -14.24
N LEU A 9 35.49 53.22 -13.68
CA LEU A 9 35.38 53.44 -12.23
C LEU A 9 33.95 53.18 -11.73
N VAL A 10 32.93 53.65 -12.46
CA VAL A 10 31.52 53.40 -12.15
C VAL A 10 31.17 51.91 -12.29
N LEU A 11 31.68 51.23 -13.34
CA LEU A 11 31.48 49.79 -13.49
C LEU A 11 32.09 49.00 -12.33
N GLY A 12 33.29 49.40 -11.89
CA GLY A 12 33.97 48.80 -10.75
C GLY A 12 33.14 48.89 -9.46
N PHE A 13 32.55 50.07 -9.19
CA PHE A 13 31.70 50.25 -8.01
C PHE A 13 30.42 49.40 -8.06
N MET A 14 29.77 49.29 -9.22
CA MET A 14 28.56 48.46 -9.38
C MET A 14 28.84 46.98 -9.15
N VAL A 15 29.99 46.48 -9.62
CA VAL A 15 30.41 45.09 -9.41
C VAL A 15 30.71 44.81 -7.94
N VAL A 16 31.35 45.76 -7.23
CA VAL A 16 31.62 45.63 -5.78
C VAL A 16 30.32 45.59 -4.97
N SER A 17 29.32 46.41 -5.31
CA SER A 17 28.02 46.38 -4.63
C SER A 17 27.28 45.05 -4.78
N LEU A 18 27.47 44.34 -5.89
CA LEU A 18 26.89 43.01 -6.11
C LEU A 18 27.50 41.92 -5.23
N TYR A 19 28.78 42.06 -4.82
CA TYR A 19 29.42 41.11 -3.90
C TYR A 19 28.87 41.15 -2.47
N PHE A 20 28.26 42.28 -2.06
CA PHE A 20 27.64 42.41 -0.74
C PHE A 20 26.17 41.99 -0.68
N LEU A 21 25.55 41.69 -1.82
CA LEU A 21 24.19 41.15 -1.90
C LEU A 21 24.26 39.63 -1.69
N ALA A 22 24.34 39.21 -0.43
CA ALA A 22 24.20 37.80 -0.07
C ALA A 22 22.82 37.28 -0.54
N PRO A 23 22.76 36.10 -1.19
CA PRO A 23 21.48 35.55 -1.62
C PRO A 23 20.65 35.24 -0.37
N VAL A 24 19.52 35.94 -0.22
CA VAL A 24 18.55 35.64 0.83
C VAL A 24 17.95 34.29 0.48
N GLN A 25 18.51 33.22 1.06
CA GLN A 25 17.98 31.87 0.92
C GLN A 25 16.63 31.82 1.64
N GLY A 26 15.55 32.10 0.91
CA GLY A 26 14.19 31.91 1.38
C GLY A 26 13.95 30.42 1.62
N LYS A 27 14.10 29.97 2.88
CA LYS A 27 13.72 28.63 3.31
C LYS A 27 12.19 28.55 3.37
N GLN A 28 11.54 28.37 2.23
CA GLN A 28 10.13 28.01 2.20
C GLN A 28 10.00 26.54 2.60
N SER A 29 9.68 26.28 3.87
CA SER A 29 9.34 24.95 4.34
C SER A 29 7.94 24.57 3.82
N PHE A 30 7.87 23.62 2.89
CA PHE A 30 6.61 23.03 2.46
C PHE A 30 6.21 21.94 3.47
N LYS A 31 5.07 22.11 4.14
CA LYS A 31 4.45 21.04 4.93
C LYS A 31 3.46 20.31 4.03
N ALA A 32 3.88 19.18 3.47
CA ALA A 32 2.97 18.24 2.83
C ALA A 32 2.28 17.43 3.93
N GLY A 33 0.99 17.65 4.15
CA GLY A 33 0.17 16.75 4.98
C GLY A 33 -0.28 15.57 4.13
N VAL A 34 0.09 14.34 4.50
CA VAL A 34 -0.47 13.13 3.90
C VAL A 34 -1.75 12.80 4.67
N ILE A 35 -2.91 12.98 4.05
CA ILE A 35 -4.18 12.47 4.57
C ILE A 35 -4.26 11.02 4.09
N ALA A 36 -4.04 10.08 5.00
CA ALA A 36 -4.31 8.67 4.71
C ALA A 36 -5.83 8.51 4.62
N GLN A 37 -6.35 8.30 3.41
CA GLN A 37 -7.76 8.01 3.22
C GLN A 37 -8.04 6.59 3.69
N GLU A 38 -8.71 6.49 4.85
CA GLU A 38 -9.24 5.24 5.39
C GLU A 38 -10.28 4.69 4.39
N LEU A 39 -9.93 3.61 3.70
CA LEU A 39 -10.87 2.88 2.87
C LEU A 39 -11.58 1.88 3.78
N HIS A 40 -12.89 2.06 3.99
CA HIS A 40 -13.74 1.06 4.66
C HIS A 40 -13.93 -0.16 3.74
N LEU A 41 -12.91 -1.01 3.65
CA LEU A 41 -12.99 -2.33 3.02
C LEU A 41 -13.55 -3.32 4.04
N ASN A 42 -14.48 -4.18 3.61
CA ASN A 42 -15.06 -5.18 4.49
C ASN A 42 -13.99 -6.20 4.90
N HIS A 43 -13.75 -6.32 6.20
CA HIS A 43 -12.82 -7.29 6.78
C HIS A 43 -13.62 -8.43 7.42
N GLN A 44 -13.36 -9.65 6.98
CA GLN A 44 -14.07 -10.83 7.47
C GLN A 44 -13.11 -11.99 7.72
N ILE A 45 -13.18 -12.52 8.94
CA ILE A 45 -12.45 -13.69 9.39
C ILE A 45 -13.40 -14.91 9.37
N THR A 46 -12.98 -15.98 8.71
CA THR A 46 -13.72 -17.25 8.63
C THR A 46 -12.86 -18.39 9.15
N GLN A 47 -13.34 -19.12 10.15
CA GLN A 47 -12.70 -20.37 10.60
C GLN A 47 -13.12 -21.51 9.68
N LEU A 48 -12.14 -22.19 9.07
CA LEU A 48 -12.41 -23.26 8.10
C LEU A 48 -12.56 -24.61 8.80
N GLY A 49 -11.76 -24.87 9.84
CA GLY A 49 -11.73 -26.16 10.55
C GLY A 49 -10.38 -26.86 10.45
N VAL A 50 -10.31 -28.13 10.82
CA VAL A 50 -9.08 -28.94 10.83
C VAL A 50 -8.88 -29.59 9.45
N PHE A 51 -7.78 -29.27 8.78
CA PHE A 51 -7.47 -29.79 7.44
C PHE A 51 -5.97 -30.06 7.30
N SER A 52 -5.60 -31.03 6.44
CA SER A 52 -4.19 -31.33 6.16
C SER A 52 -3.51 -30.21 5.39
N SER A 53 -4.22 -29.61 4.43
CA SER A 53 -3.78 -28.42 3.72
C SER A 53 -4.97 -27.60 3.22
N CYS A 54 -4.81 -26.28 3.14
CA CYS A 54 -5.77 -25.39 2.48
C CYS A 54 -5.03 -24.42 1.57
N LYS A 55 -5.64 -24.07 0.44
CA LYS A 55 -5.12 -23.09 -0.52
C LYS A 55 -6.22 -22.18 -1.04
N VAL A 56 -5.90 -20.90 -1.26
CA VAL A 56 -6.76 -20.00 -2.05
C VAL A 56 -6.67 -20.46 -3.50
N VAL A 57 -7.80 -20.83 -4.09
CA VAL A 57 -7.88 -21.20 -5.51
C VAL A 57 -8.32 -20.03 -6.38
N ASN A 58 -9.11 -19.12 -5.82
CA ASN A 58 -9.61 -17.95 -6.51
C ASN A 58 -9.87 -16.79 -5.53
N ALA A 59 -9.80 -15.55 -6.03
CA ALA A 59 -10.10 -14.36 -5.25
C ALA A 59 -10.71 -13.27 -6.14
N ILE A 60 -11.90 -12.79 -5.77
CA ILE A 60 -12.54 -11.63 -6.38
C ILE A 60 -12.24 -10.42 -5.50
N LYS A 61 -11.38 -9.53 -5.98
CA LYS A 61 -10.95 -8.33 -5.26
C LYS A 61 -11.86 -7.14 -5.57
N GLN A 62 -12.34 -6.43 -4.54
CA GLN A 62 -13.03 -5.15 -4.72
C GLN A 62 -12.07 -4.04 -5.15
N ASP A 63 -10.84 -4.04 -4.61
CA ASP A 63 -9.74 -3.15 -5.00
C ASP A 63 -8.49 -3.98 -5.30
N LEU A 64 -7.85 -3.74 -6.46
CA LEU A 64 -6.73 -4.55 -6.92
C LEU A 64 -5.50 -4.49 -5.98
N HIS A 65 -5.29 -3.34 -5.33
CA HIS A 65 -4.10 -3.02 -4.55
C HIS A 65 -4.32 -3.12 -3.04
N ARG A 66 -5.56 -2.93 -2.60
CA ARG A 66 -5.93 -2.87 -1.18
C ARG A 66 -6.75 -4.07 -0.71
N SER A 67 -7.16 -4.95 -1.61
CA SER A 67 -7.85 -6.20 -1.25
C SER A 67 -6.95 -7.43 -1.27
N ALA A 68 -7.15 -8.32 -0.29
CA ALA A 68 -6.36 -9.52 -0.10
C ALA A 68 -7.12 -10.66 0.59
N CYS A 69 -6.64 -11.88 0.37
CA CYS A 69 -7.04 -13.10 1.05
C CYS A 69 -5.80 -13.68 1.74
N MET A 70 -5.86 -13.94 3.04
CA MET A 70 -4.77 -14.53 3.80
C MET A 70 -5.25 -15.82 4.45
N LEU A 71 -4.47 -16.90 4.30
CA LEU A 71 -4.71 -18.15 5.00
C LEU A 71 -3.68 -18.34 6.10
N TYR A 72 -4.16 -18.78 7.25
CA TYR A 72 -3.35 -19.08 8.42
C TYR A 72 -3.62 -20.52 8.86
N SER A 73 -2.56 -21.31 8.95
CA SER A 73 -2.57 -22.61 9.63
C SER A 73 -2.11 -22.43 11.07
N LYS A 74 -2.86 -22.97 12.03
CA LYS A 74 -2.46 -23.04 13.43
C LYS A 74 -1.78 -24.37 13.74
N SER A 75 -1.19 -24.48 14.93
CA SER A 75 -0.43 -25.66 15.37
C SER A 75 -1.24 -26.95 15.48
N ASP A 76 -2.57 -26.85 15.57
CA ASP A 76 -3.52 -27.95 15.65
C ASP A 76 -4.12 -28.34 14.28
N ASN A 77 -3.46 -27.95 13.17
CA ASN A 77 -3.97 -28.09 11.81
C ASN A 77 -5.31 -27.39 11.56
N THR A 78 -5.74 -26.47 12.44
CA THR A 78 -6.89 -25.61 12.15
C THR A 78 -6.49 -24.52 11.18
N TRP A 79 -7.37 -24.27 10.21
CA TRP A 79 -7.18 -23.24 9.20
C TRP A 79 -8.15 -22.09 9.41
N GLN A 80 -7.65 -20.89 9.21
CA GLN A 80 -8.39 -19.64 9.26
C GLN A 80 -8.15 -18.87 7.96
N LEU A 81 -9.23 -18.40 7.35
CA LEU A 81 -9.20 -17.50 6.22
C LEU A 81 -9.51 -16.09 6.71
N ASP A 82 -8.69 -15.15 6.28
CA ASP A 82 -8.90 -13.74 6.53
C ASP A 82 -9.05 -12.99 5.21
N SER A 83 -10.15 -12.28 5.05
CA SER A 83 -10.55 -11.65 3.80
C SER A 83 -10.73 -10.16 3.99
N PHE A 84 -9.97 -9.37 3.22
CA PHE A 84 -9.98 -7.92 3.26
C PHE A 84 -10.44 -7.38 1.91
N GLY A 85 -11.67 -6.88 1.83
CA GLY A 85 -12.26 -6.37 0.60
C GLY A 85 -12.21 -7.35 -0.58
N ALA A 86 -12.16 -8.66 -0.30
CA ALA A 86 -12.05 -9.71 -1.30
C ALA A 86 -12.96 -10.87 -0.93
N ILE A 87 -13.56 -11.49 -1.93
CA ILE A 87 -14.26 -12.76 -1.80
C ILE A 87 -13.29 -13.85 -2.21
N CYS A 88 -12.96 -14.76 -1.30
CA CYS A 88 -11.96 -15.78 -1.50
C CYS A 88 -12.61 -17.15 -1.63
N GLU A 89 -12.16 -17.93 -2.61
CA GLU A 89 -12.49 -19.33 -2.76
C GLU A 89 -11.32 -20.16 -2.24
N VAL A 90 -11.60 -21.01 -1.25
CA VAL A 90 -10.59 -21.82 -0.59
C VAL A 90 -10.93 -23.28 -0.78
N HIS A 91 -9.90 -24.04 -1.10
CA HIS A 91 -9.95 -25.47 -1.23
C HIS A 91 -9.13 -26.07 -0.10
N CYS A 92 -9.75 -26.95 0.68
CA CYS A 92 -9.10 -27.67 1.78
C CYS A 92 -9.12 -29.18 1.52
N THR A 93 -8.05 -29.84 1.95
CA THR A 93 -7.89 -31.31 1.92
C THR A 93 -8.00 -31.85 3.33
N ASP A 94 -8.81 -32.87 3.53
CA ASP A 94 -9.01 -33.48 4.84
C ASP A 94 -7.74 -34.21 5.32
N VAL A 95 -7.60 -34.36 6.64
CA VAL A 95 -6.56 -35.17 7.28
C VAL A 95 -6.86 -36.67 7.16
N SER A 96 -8.14 -37.03 7.04
CA SER A 96 -8.62 -38.42 7.01
C SER A 96 -8.58 -39.07 5.62
N HIS A 97 -8.47 -38.30 4.53
CA HIS A 97 -8.49 -38.80 3.16
C HIS A 97 -7.19 -38.47 2.41
N MET A 98 -6.17 -39.31 2.60
CA MET A 98 -4.98 -39.34 1.73
C MET A 98 -5.18 -40.21 0.47
N SER A 99 -6.42 -40.63 0.18
CA SER A 99 -6.79 -41.26 -1.09
C SER A 99 -7.95 -40.50 -1.74
N GLU A 100 -7.63 -39.92 -2.90
CA GLU A 100 -8.52 -39.51 -4.00
C GLU A 100 -9.80 -38.71 -3.67
N ILE A 101 -9.70 -37.40 -3.95
CA ILE A 101 -10.79 -36.57 -4.51
C ILE A 101 -12.02 -36.34 -3.61
N ASP A 102 -11.84 -35.91 -2.37
CA ASP A 102 -12.89 -35.14 -1.68
C ASP A 102 -12.33 -33.80 -1.20
N SER A 103 -12.26 -32.88 -2.15
CA SER A 103 -11.88 -31.50 -1.90
C SER A 103 -13.09 -30.68 -1.48
N LEU A 104 -13.09 -30.18 -0.24
CA LEU A 104 -14.12 -29.25 0.20
C LEU A 104 -13.79 -27.85 -0.31
N VAL A 105 -14.67 -27.29 -1.15
CA VAL A 105 -14.61 -25.90 -1.59
C VAL A 105 -15.50 -25.06 -0.68
N ILE A 106 -14.88 -24.19 0.12
CA ILE A 106 -15.60 -23.27 1.00
C ILE A 106 -15.69 -21.91 0.29
N PHE A 107 -16.90 -21.50 -0.03
CA PHE A 107 -17.20 -20.15 -0.52
C PHE A 107 -17.59 -19.27 0.66
N ASN A 108 -16.82 -18.22 0.92
CA ASN A 108 -17.27 -17.14 1.80
C ASN A 108 -18.20 -16.22 1.00
N ARG A 109 -19.41 -16.70 0.65
CA ARG A 109 -20.39 -15.91 -0.10
C ARG A 109 -21.04 -14.91 0.86
N ILE A 110 -20.70 -13.64 0.72
CA ILE A 110 -21.42 -12.55 1.38
C ILE A 110 -22.83 -12.54 0.77
N ASN A 111 -23.83 -12.99 1.53
CA ASN A 111 -25.21 -12.63 1.24
C ASN A 111 -25.34 -11.14 1.58
N THR A 112 -25.21 -10.27 0.59
CA THR A 112 -25.77 -8.92 0.69
C THR A 112 -27.29 -9.08 0.61
N VAL A 113 -27.93 -9.27 1.76
CA VAL A 113 -29.37 -9.03 1.88
C VAL A 113 -29.51 -7.50 1.97
N GLU A 114 -30.10 -6.91 0.93
CA GLU A 114 -30.60 -5.52 0.91
C GLU A 114 -31.56 -5.22 2.06
#